data_AF-A0A957ZJR3-F1
#
_entry.id   AF-A0A957ZJR3-F1
#
_cell.length_a   1.000
_cell.length_b   1.000
_cell.length_c   1.000
_cell.angle_alpha   90.00
_cell.angle_beta   90.00
_cell.angle_gamma   90.00
#
_symmetry.space_group_name_H-M   'P 1'
#
loop_
_entity.id
_entity.type
_entity.pdbx_description
1 polymer ?
#
loop_
_entity_poly.entity_id
_entity_poly.type
_entity_poly.pdbx_seq_one_letter_code
_entity_poly.pdbx_strand_id
1 'polypeptide(L)'
;MAHTPIGKIVKSNSHVDYVCQVYVFGEVPQPPDPADYGFGAFVAAELEPDGAGSPRLIGLIYNTLLMNPEFGSLGPRLSPRAEVEVFSP
;
A
#
# COMPACT_ATOMS: atom_id res chain seq x y z
N MET A 1 -14.00 -19.06 -7.15
CA MET A 1 -13.73 -18.61 -5.78
C MET A 1 -13.66 -17.10 -5.81
N ALA A 2 -14.39 -16.40 -4.94
CA ALA A 2 -14.28 -14.95 -4.84
C ALA A 2 -12.91 -14.61 -4.21
N HIS A 3 -12.16 -13.70 -4.81
CA HIS A 3 -10.90 -13.23 -4.25
C HIS A 3 -11.20 -11.98 -3.41
N THR A 4 -10.77 -11.97 -2.16
CA THR A 4 -10.89 -10.80 -1.29
C THR A 4 -9.78 -9.82 -1.63
N PRO A 5 -10.09 -8.56 -2.03
CA PRO A 5 -9.07 -7.57 -2.31
C PRO A 5 -8.40 -7.12 -1.00
N ILE A 6 -7.07 -7.22 -0.95
CA ILE A 6 -6.31 -6.88 0.27
C ILE A 6 -5.73 -5.47 0.26
N GLY A 7 -5.64 -4.82 -0.90
CA GLY A 7 -4.99 -3.52 -1.01
C GLY A 7 -4.77 -3.03 -2.43
N LYS A 8 -3.98 -1.96 -2.55
CA LYS A 8 -3.58 -1.34 -3.81
C LYS A 8 -2.06 -1.22 -3.91
N ILE A 9 -1.51 -1.45 -5.10
CA ILE A 9 -0.08 -1.22 -5.35
C ILE A 9 0.18 0.29 -5.35
N VAL A 10 1.08 0.75 -4.48
CA VAL A 10 1.42 2.17 -4.32
C VAL A 10 2.84 2.51 -4.79
N LYS A 11 3.71 1.52 -4.93
CA LYS A 11 5.09 1.69 -5.38
C LYS A 11 5.60 0.41 -6.05
N SER A 12 6.45 0.57 -7.06
CA SER A 12 7.29 -0.49 -7.61
C SER A 12 8.75 -0.18 -7.24
N ASN A 13 9.43 -1.12 -6.60
CA ASN A 13 10.87 -1.05 -6.36
C ASN A 13 11.64 -1.71 -7.52
N SER A 14 11.04 -2.70 -8.17
CA SER A 14 11.54 -3.34 -9.40
C SER A 14 10.40 -4.01 -10.17
N HIS A 15 10.71 -4.69 -11.29
CA HIS A 15 9.75 -5.48 -12.06
C HIS A 15 9.15 -6.69 -11.31
N VAL A 16 9.72 -7.07 -10.15
CA VAL A 16 9.26 -8.22 -9.34
C VAL A 16 8.98 -7.85 -7.89
N ASP A 17 9.15 -6.57 -7.52
CA ASP A 17 8.99 -6.07 -6.15
C ASP A 17 8.04 -4.87 -6.18
N TYR A 18 6.88 -5.09 -5.58
CA TYR A 18 5.80 -4.13 -5.48
C TYR A 18 5.39 -3.96 -4.03
N VAL A 19 5.17 -2.71 -3.63
CA VAL A 19 4.62 -2.37 -2.32
C VAL A 19 3.11 -2.20 -2.46
N CYS A 20 2.37 -3.05 -1.75
CA CYS A 20 0.93 -2.96 -1.60
C CYS A 20 0.58 -2.24 -0.30
N GLN A 21 -0.23 -1.18 -0.38
CA GLN A 21 -0.89 -0.61 0.79
C GLN A 21 -2.12 -1.46 1.09
N VAL A 22 -2.13 -2.09 2.25
CA VAL A 22 -3.28 -2.86 2.75
C VAL A 22 -4.46 -1.93 3.00
N TYR A 23 -5.66 -2.32 2.58
CA TYR A 23 -6.86 -1.55 2.82
C TYR A 23 -7.18 -1.45 4.31
N VAL A 24 -7.58 -0.27 4.76
CA VAL A 24 -7.95 -0.03 6.16
C VAL A 24 -9.45 0.23 6.32
N PHE A 25 -9.89 0.31 7.58
CA PHE A 25 -11.27 0.67 7.91
C PHE A 25 -11.66 2.01 7.24
N GLY A 26 -12.82 2.03 6.60
CA GLY A 26 -13.34 3.20 5.89
C GLY A 26 -12.90 3.31 4.42
N GLU A 27 -11.89 2.56 3.96
CA GLU A 27 -11.53 2.49 2.53
C GLU A 27 -12.37 1.47 1.76
N VAL A 28 -12.76 0.37 2.42
CA VAL A 28 -13.56 -0.72 1.85
C VAL A 28 -14.61 -1.22 2.85
N PRO A 29 -15.72 -1.84 2.40
CA PRO A 29 -16.77 -2.34 3.29
C PRO A 29 -16.28 -3.36 4.33
N GLN A 30 -15.32 -4.21 3.94
CA GLN A 30 -14.70 -5.20 4.80
C GLN A 30 -13.18 -5.17 4.55
N PRO A 31 -12.39 -4.62 5.47
CA PRO A 31 -10.93 -4.67 5.36
C PRO A 31 -10.43 -6.11 5.54
N PRO A 32 -9.26 -6.45 4.95
CA PRO A 32 -8.64 -7.75 5.12
C PRO A 32 -8.21 -8.01 6.57
N ASP A 33 -8.24 -9.27 6.99
CA ASP A 33 -7.68 -9.71 8.26
C ASP A 33 -6.14 -9.74 8.17
N PRO A 34 -5.40 -9.51 9.27
CA PRO A 34 -3.94 -9.72 9.30
C PRO A 34 -3.45 -11.04 8.71
N ALA A 35 -4.23 -12.12 8.81
CA ALA A 35 -3.91 -13.41 8.22
C ALA A 35 -3.92 -13.38 6.67
N ASP A 36 -4.69 -12.49 6.04
CA ASP A 36 -4.81 -12.40 4.57
C ASP A 36 -3.56 -11.81 3.90
N TYR A 37 -2.73 -11.09 4.65
CA TYR A 37 -1.49 -10.48 4.15
C TYR A 37 -0.23 -10.92 4.93
N GLY A 38 -0.27 -12.13 5.48
CA GLY A 38 0.88 -12.76 6.15
C GLY A 38 2.01 -13.12 5.19
N PHE A 39 3.23 -13.22 5.73
CA PHE A 39 4.40 -13.69 4.98
C PHE A 39 4.15 -15.07 4.36
N GLY A 40 4.52 -15.24 3.09
CA GLY A 40 4.33 -16.46 2.32
C GLY A 40 2.92 -16.62 1.74
N ALA A 41 1.99 -15.68 1.96
CA ALA A 41 0.69 -15.72 1.32
C ALA A 41 0.80 -15.46 -0.19
N PHE A 42 0.09 -16.27 -0.98
CA PHE A 42 -0.06 -16.04 -2.41
C PHE A 42 -1.06 -14.92 -2.68
N VAL A 43 -0.72 -14.05 -3.59
CA VAL A 43 -1.56 -12.93 -4.03
C VAL A 43 -1.63 -12.88 -5.55
N ALA A 44 -2.69 -12.26 -6.06
CA ALA A 44 -2.84 -12.00 -7.48
C ALA A 44 -3.08 -10.51 -7.72
N ALA A 45 -2.46 -9.95 -8.76
CA ALA A 45 -2.78 -8.62 -9.28
C ALA A 45 -3.33 -8.77 -10.70
N GLU A 46 -4.49 -8.18 -10.95
CA GLU A 46 -5.07 -8.15 -12.29
C GLU A 46 -4.27 -7.19 -13.17
N LEU A 47 -3.99 -7.63 -14.39
CA LEU A 47 -3.40 -6.82 -15.43
C LEU A 47 -4.47 -6.36 -16.40
N GLU A 48 -4.15 -5.32 -17.16
CA GLU A 48 -4.99 -4.87 -18.26
C GLU A 48 -5.29 -6.04 -19.20
N PRO A 49 -6.56 -6.19 -19.64
CA PRO A 49 -6.92 -7.24 -20.57
C PRO A 49 -6.09 -7.12 -21.85
N ASP A 50 -5.56 -8.25 -22.30
CA ASP A 50 -5.05 -8.37 -23.65
C ASP A 50 -6.08 -9.13 -24.50
N GLY A 51 -5.92 -9.13 -25.83
CA GLY A 51 -6.84 -9.83 -26.73
C GLY A 51 -7.01 -11.34 -26.46
N ALA A 52 -6.26 -11.92 -25.51
CA ALA A 52 -6.34 -13.30 -25.07
C ALA A 52 -7.01 -13.48 -23.69
N GLY A 53 -7.34 -12.40 -22.97
CA GLY A 53 -8.10 -12.45 -21.71
C GLY A 53 -7.66 -11.39 -20.70
N SER A 54 -7.91 -11.66 -19.41
CA SER A 54 -7.47 -10.81 -18.29
C SER A 54 -6.30 -11.49 -17.57
N PRO A 55 -5.04 -11.24 -18.00
CA PRO A 55 -3.89 -11.86 -17.36
C PRO A 55 -3.76 -11.40 -15.90
N ARG A 56 -3.11 -12.23 -15.09
CA ARG A 56 -2.83 -11.92 -13.69
C ARG A 56 -1.38 -12.18 -13.36
N LEU A 57 -0.79 -11.30 -12.56
CA LEU A 57 0.48 -11.55 -11.90
C LEU A 57 0.20 -12.35 -10.63
N ILE A 58 0.93 -13.45 -10.43
CA ILE A 58 0.91 -14.19 -9.18
C ILE A 58 2.18 -13.87 -8.40
N GLY A 59 2.01 -13.51 -7.14
CA GLY A 59 3.08 -13.09 -6.26
C GLY A 59 3.01 -13.76 -4.89
N LEU A 60 4.04 -13.49 -4.10
CA LEU A 60 4.19 -13.92 -2.72
C LEU A 60 4.46 -12.69 -1.85
N ILE A 61 3.78 -12.58 -0.73
CA ILE A 61 4.11 -11.59 0.28
C ILE A 61 5.40 -12.04 0.98
N TYR A 62 6.47 -11.26 0.85
CA TYR A 62 7.76 -11.58 1.47
C TYR A 62 8.17 -10.59 2.57
N ASN A 63 7.37 -9.53 2.81
CA ASN A 63 7.62 -8.57 3.86
C ASN A 63 6.34 -7.80 4.19
N THR A 64 6.21 -7.35 5.44
CA THR A 64 5.14 -6.46 5.91
C THR A 64 5.79 -5.35 6.73
N LEU A 65 5.49 -4.09 6.38
CA LEU A 65 6.07 -2.92 7.01
C LEU A 65 4.97 -1.96 7.45
N LEU A 66 5.14 -1.37 8.64
CA LEU A 66 4.29 -0.28 9.11
C LEU A 66 4.86 1.04 8.60
N MET A 67 4.07 1.75 7.79
CA MET A 67 4.42 3.06 7.29
C MET A 67 3.52 4.11 7.96
N ASN A 68 4.13 5.10 8.62
CA ASN A 68 3.39 6.25 9.13
C ASN A 68 3.11 7.20 7.95
N PRO A 69 1.84 7.38 7.53
CA PRO A 69 1.51 8.27 6.41
C PRO A 69 1.80 9.74 6.69
N GLU A 70 1.96 10.13 7.96
CA GLU A 70 2.25 11.50 8.38
C GLU A 70 3.76 11.80 8.48
N PHE A 71 4.63 10.80 8.31
CA PHE A 71 6.07 11.01 8.43
C PHE A 71 6.59 11.92 7.31
N GLY A 72 7.03 13.14 7.67
CA GLY A 72 7.47 14.17 6.72
C GLY A 72 6.36 15.09 6.19
N SER A 73 5.10 14.86 6.56
CA SER A 73 4.01 15.80 6.35
C SER A 73 4.14 16.96 7.34
N LEU A 74 4.93 17.97 6.97
CA LEU A 74 4.78 19.29 7.55
C LEU A 74 3.49 19.87 6.95
N GLY A 75 2.35 19.62 7.60
CA GLY A 75 1.08 20.24 7.22
C GLY A 75 1.25 21.76 7.06
N PRO A 76 0.33 22.45 6.36
CA PRO A 76 0.44 23.89 6.12
C PRO A 76 0.68 24.61 7.46
N ARG A 77 1.93 25.02 7.70
CA ARG A 77 2.33 25.66 8.96
C ARG A 77 1.71 27.05 8.94
N LEU A 78 0.64 27.23 9.71
CA LEU A 78 0.01 28.53 9.93
C LEU A 78 0.89 29.50 10.74
N SER A 79 2.07 29.04 11.16
CA SER A 79 3.07 29.83 11.89
C SER A 79 3.92 30.65 10.92
N PRO A 80 4.11 31.96 11.15
CA PRO A 80 5.07 32.77 10.41
C PRO A 80 6.47 32.15 10.46
N ARG A 81 7.21 32.22 9.35
CA ARG A 81 8.58 31.64 9.19
C ARG A 81 9.57 31.98 10.32
N ALA A 82 9.34 33.06 11.07
CA ALA A 82 10.22 33.52 12.14
C ALA A 82 10.19 32.66 13.43
N GLU A 83 9.18 31.80 13.64
CA GLU A 83 9.11 30.91 14.83
C GLU A 83 9.61 29.47 14.57
N VAL A 84 10.00 29.14 13.34
CA VAL A 84 10.26 27.75 12.92
C VAL A 84 11.73 27.32 13.05
N GLU A 85 12.67 28.24 13.31
CA GLU A 85 14.09 27.90 13.50
C GLU A 85 14.38 27.10 14.79
N VAL A 86 13.46 27.07 15.77
CA VAL A 86 13.71 26.44 17.08
C VAL A 86 13.33 24.95 17.14
N PHE A 87 12.56 24.44 16.16
CA PHE A 87 12.04 23.06 16.19
C PHE A 87 12.24 22.32 14.87
N SER A 88 13.45 22.40 14.32
CA SER A 88 13.95 21.42 13.35
C SER A 88 15.06 20.63 14.03
N PRO A 89 15.08 19.28 13.96
CA PRO A 89 16.15 18.48 14.54
C PRO A 89 17.50 18.77 13.86
#